data_AF-A0A7C5DGB3-F1
#
_entry.id   AF-A0A7C5DGB3-F1
#
_cell.length_a   1.000
_cell.length_b   1.000
_cell.length_c   1.000
_cell.angle_alpha   90.00
_cell.angle_beta   90.00
_cell.angle_gamma   90.00
#
_symmetry.space_group_name_H-M   'P 1'
#
loop_
_entity.id
_entity.type
_entity.pdbx_description
1 polymer ?
#
loop_
_entity_poly.entity_id
_entity_poly.type
_entity_poly.pdbx_seq_one_letter_code
_entity_poly.pdbx_strand_id
1 'polypeptide(L)'
;MELTKWVIHHIKQKDIMKKDLVSYKEEEDRVFCEYKEGRKATFYCKENLELNQIKSVKDDELVFFVCLCNEHNFKVLVDNWDLFKTKQNLVFIFLNPRLAEKWIIKPFIHSKIADPKTLKQGLRTMYDTCMGVDKQ
;
A
#
# COMPACT_ATOMS: atom_id res chain seq x y z
N MET A 1 -1.29 9.61 14.13
CA MET A 1 -0.41 8.41 14.10
C MET A 1 0.66 8.68 13.08
N GLU A 2 1.94 8.53 13.42
CA GLU A 2 3.00 8.69 12.42
C GLU A 2 3.09 7.44 11.54
N LEU A 3 2.76 7.60 10.25
CA LEU A 3 2.75 6.51 9.28
C LEU A 3 4.14 5.91 9.08
N THR A 4 5.21 6.72 9.10
CA THR A 4 6.59 6.26 8.96
C THR A 4 6.98 5.32 10.11
N LYS A 5 6.67 5.69 11.36
CA LYS A 5 6.88 4.83 12.54
C LYS A 5 6.12 3.50 12.41
N TRP A 6 4.86 3.56 11.96
CA TRP A 6 4.08 2.35 11.71
C TRP A 6 4.74 1.46 10.64
N VAL A 7 5.21 2.06 9.54
CA VAL A 7 5.87 1.37 8.43
C VAL A 7 7.17 0.71 8.90
N ILE A 8 8.01 1.41 9.65
CA ILE A 8 9.25 0.86 10.20
C ILE A 8 8.94 -0.34 11.10
N HIS A 9 7.94 -0.22 11.97
CA HIS A 9 7.50 -1.33 12.81
C HIS A 9 7.01 -2.52 11.96
N HIS A 10 6.18 -2.25 10.94
CA HIS A 10 5.69 -3.28 10.03
C HIS A 10 6.81 -4.01 9.28
N ILE A 11 7.80 -3.27 8.79
CA ILE A 11 8.97 -3.81 8.09
C ILE A 11 9.79 -4.69 9.04
N LYS A 12 10.11 -4.19 10.24
CA LYS A 12 10.86 -4.95 11.25
C LYS A 12 10.15 -6.25 11.62
N GLN A 13 8.83 -6.20 11.84
CA GLN A 13 8.04 -7.41 12.12
C GLN A 13 8.12 -8.44 11.00
N LYS A 14 8.01 -8.01 9.73
CA LYS A 14 8.16 -8.90 8.58
C LYS A 14 9.58 -9.45 8.46
N ASP A 15 10.56 -8.64 8.79
CA ASP A 15 11.96 -9.01 8.67
C ASP A 15 12.42 -10.00 9.75
N ILE A 16 11.79 -10.04 10.93
CA ILE A 16 12.06 -11.10 11.93
C ILE A 16 11.98 -12.50 11.29
N MET A 17 11.03 -12.69 10.37
CA MET A 17 10.83 -13.96 9.66
C MET A 17 11.76 -14.13 8.47
N LYS A 18 11.96 -13.07 7.67
CA LYS A 18 12.70 -13.15 6.40
C LYS A 18 14.21 -12.96 6.54
N LYS A 19 14.64 -12.15 7.50
CA LYS A 19 16.02 -11.71 7.73
C LYS A 19 16.70 -11.21 6.45
N ASP A 20 15.96 -10.44 5.66
CA ASP A 20 16.36 -9.97 4.32
C ASP A 20 16.67 -8.47 4.30
N LEU A 21 16.22 -7.71 5.30
CA LEU A 21 16.48 -6.28 5.42
C LEU A 21 17.96 -6.05 5.76
N VAL A 22 18.65 -5.30 4.91
CA VAL A 22 20.05 -4.90 5.13
C VAL A 22 20.08 -3.56 5.85
N SER A 23 19.30 -2.59 5.35
CA SER A 23 19.23 -1.26 5.94
C SER A 23 17.89 -0.59 5.64
N TYR A 24 17.56 0.44 6.43
CA TYR A 24 16.48 1.36 6.09
C TYR A 24 16.88 2.79 6.45
N LYS A 25 16.36 3.75 5.70
CA LYS A 25 16.51 5.19 5.94
C LYS A 25 15.13 5.81 6.06
N GLU A 26 14.89 6.53 7.15
CA GLU A 26 13.67 7.31 7.38
C GLU A 26 13.88 8.75 6.91
N GLU A 27 12.90 9.26 6.17
CA GLU A 27 12.72 10.67 5.83
C GLU A 27 11.30 11.09 6.25
N GLU A 28 10.98 12.38 6.18
CA GLU A 28 9.74 12.95 6.73
C GLU A 28 8.47 12.25 6.23
N ASP A 29 8.36 11.99 4.93
CA ASP A 29 7.22 11.34 4.29
C ASP A 29 7.55 9.97 3.69
N ARG A 30 8.75 9.44 3.94
CA ARG A 30 9.29 8.27 3.22
C ARG A 30 10.12 7.35 4.07
N VAL A 31 10.09 6.07 3.72
CA VAL A 31 11.04 5.07 4.22
C VAL A 31 11.67 4.35 3.04
N PHE A 32 12.98 4.43 2.93
CA PHE A 32 13.77 3.69 1.95
C PHE A 32 14.30 2.42 2.59
N CYS A 33 14.18 1.29 1.90
CA CYS A 33 14.65 0.00 2.36
C CYS A 33 15.55 -0.63 1.32
N GLU A 34 16.66 -1.19 1.81
CA GLU A 34 17.54 -2.05 1.03
C GLU A 34 17.47 -3.46 1.61
N TYR A 35 17.21 -4.42 0.74
CA TYR A 35 17.18 -5.83 1.06
C TYR A 35 18.37 -6.55 0.41
N LYS A 36 18.61 -7.79 0.83
CA LYS A 36 19.58 -8.68 0.19
C LYS A 36 19.34 -8.76 -1.33
N GLU A 37 20.43 -9.02 -2.05
CA GLU A 37 20.48 -9.07 -3.51
C GLU A 37 20.23 -7.71 -4.18
N GLY A 38 20.42 -6.61 -3.44
CA GLY A 38 20.30 -5.24 -3.96
C GLY A 38 18.86 -4.80 -4.25
N ARG A 39 17.86 -5.55 -3.79
CA ARG A 39 16.44 -5.18 -3.96
C ARG A 39 16.14 -3.95 -3.12
N LYS A 40 15.53 -2.94 -3.75
CA LYS A 40 15.14 -1.69 -3.10
C LYS A 40 13.63 -1.56 -3.02
N ALA A 41 13.15 -1.00 -1.92
CA ALA A 41 11.77 -0.58 -1.80
C ALA A 41 11.65 0.83 -1.22
N THR A 42 10.68 1.58 -1.73
CA THR A 42 10.36 2.92 -1.26
C THR A 42 8.92 2.95 -0.74
N PHE A 43 8.74 3.39 0.50
CA PHE A 43 7.43 3.56 1.14
C PHE A 43 7.12 5.05 1.20
N TYR A 44 6.08 5.49 0.49
CA TYR A 44 5.52 6.84 0.60
C TYR A 44 4.42 6.83 1.65
N CYS A 45 4.59 7.63 2.70
CA CYS A 45 3.76 7.66 3.89
C CYS A 45 2.96 8.97 3.93
N LYS A 46 1.72 8.94 3.43
CA LYS A 46 0.83 10.12 3.43
C LYS A 46 -0.56 9.73 3.87
N GLU A 47 -1.21 10.59 4.66
CA GLU A 47 -2.58 10.31 5.10
C GLU A 47 -3.55 10.18 3.92
N ASN A 48 -3.37 11.02 2.88
CA ASN A 48 -4.16 11.01 1.66
C ASN A 48 -3.31 10.72 0.43
N LEU A 49 -3.88 9.98 -0.52
CA LEU A 49 -3.26 9.63 -1.78
C LEU A 49 -3.32 10.81 -2.75
N GLU A 50 -2.16 11.18 -3.30
CA GLU A 50 -2.04 12.21 -4.33
C GLU A 50 -1.70 11.58 -5.68
N LEU A 51 -2.61 11.69 -6.65
CA LEU A 51 -2.45 11.06 -7.96
C LEU A 51 -1.17 11.50 -8.69
N ASN A 52 -0.79 12.77 -8.58
CA ASN A 52 0.42 13.30 -9.21
C ASN A 52 1.69 12.63 -8.67
N GLN A 53 1.73 12.36 -7.37
CA GLN A 53 2.85 11.64 -6.74
C GLN A 53 2.89 10.18 -7.20
N ILE A 54 1.74 9.51 -7.31
CA ILE A 54 1.68 8.10 -7.78
C ILE A 54 2.10 7.99 -9.23
N LYS A 55 1.74 8.97 -10.06
CA LYS A 55 2.10 9.01 -11.48
C LYS A 55 3.61 9.18 -11.69
N SER A 56 4.28 10.00 -10.89
CA SER A 56 5.71 10.29 -11.04
C SER A 56 6.65 9.17 -10.60
N VAL A 57 6.15 8.15 -9.90
CA VAL A 57 6.97 7.00 -9.49
C VAL A 57 7.34 6.14 -10.70
N LYS A 58 8.65 5.86 -10.81
CA LYS A 58 9.24 4.90 -11.75
C LYS A 58 8.84 3.45 -11.40
N ASP A 59 8.82 2.58 -12.41
CA ASP A 59 8.42 1.16 -12.26
C ASP A 59 9.63 0.22 -12.05
N ASP A 60 10.83 0.76 -11.89
CA ASP A 60 12.08 0.01 -11.68
C ASP A 60 12.28 -0.46 -10.23
N GLU A 61 11.59 0.15 -9.27
CA GLU A 61 11.68 -0.18 -7.85
C GLU A 61 10.34 -0.57 -7.23
N LEU A 62 10.38 -1.36 -6.15
CA LEU A 62 9.18 -1.74 -5.41
C LEU A 62 8.66 -0.56 -4.60
N VAL A 63 7.46 -0.09 -4.92
CA VAL A 63 6.90 1.12 -4.34
C VAL A 63 5.64 0.82 -3.57
N PHE A 64 5.61 1.29 -2.33
CA PHE A 64 4.47 1.18 -1.43
C PHE A 64 3.90 2.57 -1.16
N PHE A 65 2.61 2.77 -1.41
CA PHE A 65 1.86 3.92 -0.88
C PHE A 65 1.13 3.49 0.38
N VAL A 66 1.52 4.09 1.51
CA VAL A 66 0.95 3.81 2.82
C VAL A 66 0.11 5.00 3.24
N CYS A 67 -1.19 4.75 3.42
CA CYS A 67 -2.17 5.80 3.70
C CYS A 67 -3.25 5.34 4.67
N LEU A 68 -4.08 6.28 5.13
CA LEU A 68 -5.23 5.95 5.97
C LEU A 68 -6.31 5.25 5.15
N CYS A 69 -6.98 4.28 5.75
CA CYS A 69 -8.19 3.70 5.18
C CYS A 69 -9.34 4.71 5.35
N ASN A 70 -9.70 5.39 4.28
CA ASN A 70 -10.80 6.36 4.23
C ASN A 70 -11.42 6.39 2.83
N GLU A 71 -12.60 6.99 2.70
CA GLU A 71 -13.36 7.02 1.45
C GLU A 71 -12.61 7.74 0.32
N HIS A 72 -11.85 8.79 0.67
CA HIS A 72 -11.06 9.55 -0.29
C HIS A 72 -10.00 8.67 -0.95
N ASN A 73 -9.19 7.97 -0.17
CA ASN A 73 -8.12 7.11 -0.67
C ASN A 73 -8.67 5.89 -1.41
N PHE A 74 -9.79 5.33 -0.92
CA PHE A 74 -10.51 4.26 -1.63
C PHE A 74 -10.97 4.73 -3.01
N LYS A 75 -11.60 5.92 -3.09
CA LYS A 75 -12.04 6.51 -4.35
C LYS A 75 -10.86 6.76 -5.30
N VAL A 76 -9.74 7.29 -4.81
CA VAL A 76 -8.52 7.47 -5.63
C VAL A 76 -8.06 6.15 -6.24
N LEU A 77 -8.04 5.05 -5.47
CA LEU A 77 -7.70 3.70 -5.95
C LEU A 77 -8.65 3.22 -7.06
N VAL A 78 -9.96 3.31 -6.82
CA VAL A 78 -10.98 2.77 -7.73
C VAL A 78 -11.08 3.59 -9.00
N ASP A 79 -11.12 4.92 -8.91
CA ASP A 79 -11.28 5.81 -10.06
C ASP A 79 -10.07 5.77 -10.99
N ASN A 80 -8.90 5.38 -10.48
CA ASN A 80 -7.65 5.30 -11.24
C ASN A 80 -7.14 3.86 -11.40
N TRP A 81 -8.02 2.87 -11.22
CA TRP A 81 -7.64 1.46 -11.24
C TRP A 81 -6.94 1.05 -12.54
N ASP A 82 -7.44 1.53 -13.69
CA ASP A 82 -6.87 1.21 -15.00
C ASP A 82 -5.44 1.73 -15.18
N LEU A 83 -5.09 2.84 -14.52
CA LEU A 83 -3.73 3.33 -14.47
C LEU A 83 -2.88 2.49 -13.51
N PHE A 84 -3.40 2.17 -12.34
CA PHE A 84 -2.60 1.48 -11.33
C PHE A 84 -2.33 0.02 -11.67
N LYS A 85 -3.25 -0.65 -12.37
CA LYS A 85 -3.07 -2.04 -12.79
C LYS A 85 -1.94 -2.23 -13.81
N THR A 86 -1.44 -1.18 -14.46
CA THR A 86 -0.31 -1.28 -15.39
C THR A 86 1.05 -1.21 -14.69
N LYS A 87 1.11 -0.77 -13.43
CA LYS A 87 2.36 -0.61 -12.66
C LYS A 87 2.71 -1.89 -11.91
N GLN A 88 3.76 -2.61 -12.32
CA GLN A 88 4.06 -3.94 -11.81
C GLN A 88 4.59 -3.92 -10.37
N ASN A 89 5.25 -2.83 -10.00
CA ASN A 89 5.93 -2.70 -8.73
C ASN A 89 5.19 -1.78 -7.75
N LEU A 90 3.93 -1.46 -8.02
CA LEU A 90 3.08 -0.62 -7.17
C LEU A 90 2.24 -1.44 -6.18
N VAL A 91 2.31 -1.07 -4.91
CA VAL A 91 1.51 -1.63 -3.82
C VAL A 91 0.89 -0.50 -3.00
N PHE A 92 -0.37 -0.67 -2.60
CA PHE A 92 -1.03 0.20 -1.64
C PHE A 92 -1.24 -0.53 -0.31
N ILE A 93 -1.02 0.18 0.78
CA ILE A 93 -1.31 -0.25 2.14
C ILE A 93 -2.25 0.79 2.75
N PHE A 94 -3.47 0.38 3.05
CA PHE A 94 -4.46 1.23 3.72
C PHE A 94 -4.57 0.81 5.17
N LEU A 95 -4.41 1.77 6.08
CA LEU A 95 -4.35 1.52 7.51
C LEU A 95 -5.59 2.09 8.21
N ASN A 96 -6.25 1.27 9.01
CA ASN A 96 -7.22 1.75 9.98
C ASN A 96 -6.60 1.70 11.39
N PRO A 97 -6.05 2.83 11.89
CA PRO A 97 -5.42 2.86 13.21
C PRO A 97 -6.41 2.61 14.35
N ARG A 98 -7.71 2.87 14.16
CA ARG A 98 -8.72 2.69 15.20
C ARG A 98 -8.99 1.22 15.50
N LEU A 99 -8.92 0.39 14.46
CA LEU A 99 -9.19 -1.05 14.56
C LEU A 99 -7.92 -1.90 14.55
N ALA A 100 -6.74 -1.26 14.43
CA ALA A 100 -5.46 -1.93 14.16
C ALA A 100 -5.51 -2.82 12.89
N GLU A 101 -6.44 -2.55 11.99
CA GLU A 101 -6.64 -3.28 10.74
C GLU A 101 -5.85 -2.65 9.60
N LYS A 102 -5.53 -3.47 8.61
CA LYS A 102 -4.97 -3.01 7.34
C LYS A 102 -5.42 -3.88 6.20
N TRP A 103 -5.49 -3.30 5.01
CA TRP A 103 -5.56 -4.08 3.78
C TRP A 103 -4.49 -3.62 2.80
N ILE A 104 -3.96 -4.60 2.06
CA ILE A 104 -2.85 -4.43 1.14
C ILE A 104 -3.33 -4.85 -0.22
N ILE A 105 -3.06 -4.04 -1.23
CA ILE A 105 -3.43 -4.35 -2.60
C ILE A 105 -2.30 -4.05 -3.57
N LYS A 106 -2.05 -5.00 -4.47
CA LYS A 106 -1.12 -4.88 -5.58
C LYS A 106 -1.92 -4.91 -6.89
N PRO A 107 -2.27 -3.75 -7.48
CA PRO A 107 -3.24 -3.67 -8.58
C PRO A 107 -2.87 -4.53 -9.79
N PHE A 108 -1.60 -4.55 -10.19
CA PHE A 108 -1.12 -5.41 -11.28
C PHE A 108 -1.45 -6.88 -11.06
N ILE A 109 -1.20 -7.41 -9.87
CA ILE A 109 -1.51 -8.81 -9.55
C ILE A 109 -3.02 -9.01 -9.44
N HIS A 110 -3.73 -8.13 -8.73
CA HIS A 110 -5.17 -8.27 -8.52
C HIS A 110 -5.95 -8.19 -9.83
N SER A 111 -5.53 -7.37 -10.79
CA SER A 111 -6.14 -7.30 -12.12
C SER A 111 -6.00 -8.56 -12.96
N LYS A 112 -5.01 -9.42 -12.65
CA LYS A 112 -4.78 -10.69 -13.36
C LYS A 112 -5.60 -11.85 -12.80
N ILE A 113 -6.00 -11.76 -11.53
CA ILE A 113 -6.68 -12.85 -10.81
C ILE A 113 -8.15 -12.56 -10.55
N ALA A 114 -8.55 -11.29 -10.46
CA ALA A 114 -9.93 -10.89 -10.21
C ALA A 114 -10.73 -10.85 -11.52
N ASP A 115 -12.01 -11.23 -11.44
CA ASP A 115 -12.97 -10.99 -12.52
C ASP A 115 -13.24 -9.47 -12.63
N PRO A 116 -12.99 -8.84 -13.80
CA PRO A 116 -13.24 -7.42 -13.99
C PRO A 116 -14.67 -6.99 -13.63
N LYS A 117 -15.67 -7.87 -13.80
CA LYS A 117 -17.08 -7.54 -13.51
C LYS A 117 -17.36 -7.36 -12.04
N THR A 118 -16.64 -8.07 -11.17
CA THR A 118 -16.86 -8.07 -9.71
C THR A 118 -15.77 -7.34 -8.93
N LEU A 119 -14.68 -6.94 -9.60
CA LEU A 119 -13.55 -6.26 -8.98
C LEU A 119 -13.95 -5.09 -8.08
N LYS A 120 -14.78 -4.16 -8.57
CA LYS A 120 -15.18 -2.98 -7.80
C LYS A 120 -15.91 -3.36 -6.51
N GLN A 121 -16.75 -4.40 -6.57
CA GLN A 121 -17.43 -4.94 -5.40
C GLN A 121 -16.43 -5.59 -4.44
N GLY A 122 -15.47 -6.38 -4.95
CA GLY A 122 -14.41 -6.98 -4.14
C GLY A 122 -13.55 -5.94 -3.42
N LEU A 123 -13.12 -4.89 -4.13
CA LEU A 123 -12.39 -3.76 -3.54
C LEU A 123 -13.20 -3.08 -2.43
N ARG A 124 -14.51 -2.90 -2.66
CA ARG A 124 -15.42 -2.31 -1.68
C ARG A 124 -15.52 -3.17 -0.42
N THR A 125 -15.68 -4.48 -0.54
CA THR A 125 -15.70 -5.40 0.60
C THR A 125 -14.40 -5.32 1.40
N MET A 126 -13.24 -5.32 0.74
CA MET A 126 -11.95 -5.18 1.45
C MET A 126 -11.85 -3.86 2.23
N TYR A 127 -12.36 -2.78 1.66
CA TYR A 127 -12.43 -1.48 2.33
C TYR A 127 -13.40 -1.50 3.52
N ASP A 128 -14.64 -1.99 3.33
CA ASP A 128 -15.66 -2.04 4.38
C ASP A 128 -15.23 -2.93 5.56
N THR A 129 -14.58 -4.06 5.28
CA THR A 129 -13.96 -4.93 6.30
C THR A 129 -12.88 -4.19 7.08
N CYS A 130 -11.97 -3.46 6.41
CA CYS A 130 -10.93 -2.66 7.07
C CYS A 130 -11.55 -1.51 7.91
N MET A 131 -12.69 -0.97 7.48
CA MET A 131 -13.45 0.04 8.21
C MET A 131 -14.31 -0.52 9.34
N GLY A 132 -14.45 -1.85 9.44
CA GLY A 132 -15.28 -2.52 10.45
C GLY A 132 -16.78 -2.40 10.21
N VAL A 133 -17.21 -2.12 8.98
CA VAL A 133 -18.63 -1.93 8.61
C VAL A 133 -19.39 -3.26 8.53
N ASP A 134 -18.69 -4.39 8.31
CA ASP A 134 -19.28 -5.73 8.18
C ASP A 134 -19.53 -6.46 9.52
N LYS A 135 -19.46 -5.76 10.66
CA LYS A 135 -19.79 -6.34 11.98
C LYS A 135 -21.17 -5.89 12.46
N GLN A 136 -22.23 -6.31 11.76
CA GLN A 136 -23.61 -6.32 12.25
C GLN A 136 -24.29 -7.65 11.92
#